data_AF-A0A3C0WW42-F1
#
_entry.id   AF-A0A3C0WW42-F1
#
_cell.length_a   1.000
_cell.length_b   1.000
_cell.length_c   1.000
_cell.angle_alpha   90.00
_cell.angle_beta   90.00
_cell.angle_gamma   90.00
#
_symmetry.space_group_name_H-M   'P 1'
#
loop_
_entity.id
_entity.type
_entity.pdbx_description
1 polymer ?
#
loop_
_entity_poly.entity_id
_entity_poly.type
_entity_poly.pdbx_seq_one_letter_code
_entity_poly.pdbx_strand_id
1 'polypeptide(L)' 'MKLKEFEIAKNDPNCEIRFGGSSWDQNSNSIKYAWFNKNGKAARGGEFPVEALPQTVRMALEAGYIKPSEIFNG' A
#
# COMPACT_ATOMS: atom_id res chain seq x y z
N MET A 1 -2.51 -14.56 1.85
CA MET A 1 -1.51 -13.68 1.21
C MET A 1 -0.13 -14.14 1.62
N LYS A 2 0.75 -14.40 0.65
CA LYS A 2 2.17 -14.57 0.92
C LYS A 2 2.80 -13.17 0.98
N LEU A 3 3.12 -12.69 2.19
CA LEU A 3 3.82 -11.43 2.40
C LEU A 3 5.23 -11.55 1.79
N LYS A 4 5.66 -10.53 1.05
CA LYS A 4 7.01 -10.46 0.50
C LYS A 4 7.83 -9.43 1.28
N GLU A 5 7.30 -8.22 1.40
CA GLU A 5 7.97 -7.09 2.04
C GLU A 5 6.95 -6.25 2.81
N PHE A 6 7.42 -5.51 3.81
CA PHE A 6 6.60 -4.52 4.52
C PHE A 6 7.46 -3.37 5.03
N GLU A 7 6.81 -2.23 5.25
CA GLU A 7 7.35 -1.09 5.97
C GLU A 7 6.29 -0.48 6.89
N ILE A 8 6.73 0.29 7.89
CA ILE A 8 5.82 1.10 8.72
C ILE A 8 5.38 2.31 7.90
N ALA A 9 4.08 2.60 7.90
CA ALA A 9 3.54 3.74 7.20
C ALA A 9 4.07 5.05 7.80
N LYS A 10 4.50 5.97 6.94
CA LYS A 10 5.08 7.26 7.38
C LYS A 10 4.11 8.11 8.20
N ASN A 11 2.80 7.96 7.99
CA ASN A 11 1.76 8.76 8.63
C ASN A 11 1.14 8.12 9.89
N ASP A 12 1.37 6.82 10.14
CA ASP A 12 0.83 6.11 11.31
C ASP A 12 1.78 4.96 11.72
N PRO A 13 2.44 5.03 12.90
CA PRO A 13 3.37 4.00 13.36
C PRO A 13 2.72 2.65 13.67
N ASN A 14 1.39 2.59 13.78
CA ASN A 14 0.65 1.36 14.01
C ASN A 14 0.11 0.73 12.71
N CYS A 15 0.42 1.34 11.56
CA CYS A 15 0.03 0.87 10.26
C CYS A 15 1.24 0.37 9.48
N GLU A 16 1.05 -0.73 8.75
CA GLU A 16 2.04 -1.24 7.81
C GLU A 16 1.58 -1.07 6.36
N ILE A 17 2.53 -0.74 5.50
CA ILE A 17 2.40 -0.89 4.04
C ILE A 17 3.00 -2.25 3.70
N ARG A 18 2.18 -3.15 3.15
CA ARG A 18 2.55 -4.55 2.89
C ARG A 18 2.51 -4.85 1.41
N PHE A 19 3.61 -5.38 0.88
CA PHE A 19 3.70 -5.89 -0.47
C PHE A 19 3.66 -7.42 -0.50
N GLY A 20 2.83 -7.99 -1.35
CA GLY A 20 2.78 -9.45 -1.51
C GLY A 20 1.61 -9.91 -2.36
N GLY A 21 1.28 -11.19 -2.22
CA GLY A 21 0.20 -11.81 -3.00
C GLY A 21 -1.15 -11.10 -2.81
N SER A 22 -1.87 -10.92 -3.91
CA SER A 22 -3.19 -10.30 -3.88
C SER A 22 -4.19 -11.13 -3.06
N SER A 23 -5.28 -10.50 -2.67
CA SER A 23 -6.36 -11.18 -1.93
C SER A 23 -7.38 -11.86 -2.83
N TRP A 24 -7.44 -11.49 -4.10
CA TRP A 24 -8.39 -12.04 -5.08
C TRP A 24 -7.79 -13.20 -5.86
N ASP A 25 -6.47 -13.21 -6.10
CA ASP A 25 -5.79 -14.31 -6.77
C ASP A 25 -4.35 -14.54 -6.25
N GLN A 26 -3.79 -15.73 -6.53
CA GLN A 26 -2.46 -16.12 -6.02
C GLN A 26 -1.29 -15.75 -6.95
N ASN A 27 -1.57 -15.32 -8.17
CA ASN A 27 -0.58 -15.07 -9.22
C ASN A 27 -0.22 -13.58 -9.35
N SER A 28 -1.06 -12.70 -8.80
CA SER A 28 -0.90 -11.26 -8.81
C SER A 28 -0.33 -10.75 -7.48
N ASN A 29 0.39 -9.63 -7.54
CA ASN A 29 0.84 -8.92 -6.34
C ASN A 29 -0.01 -7.66 -6.12
N SER A 30 -0.07 -7.22 -4.88
CA SER A 30 -0.81 -6.03 -4.44
C SER A 30 -0.04 -5.33 -3.32
N ILE A 31 -0.39 -4.06 -3.10
CA ILE A 31 0.05 -3.29 -1.94
C ILE A 31 -1.15 -3.10 -1.03
N LYS A 32 -0.93 -3.27 0.28
CA LYS A 32 -1.97 -3.18 1.31
C LYS A 32 -1.58 -2.20 2.38
N TYR A 33 -2.52 -1.33 2.72
CA TYR A 33 -2.47 -0.52 3.92
C TYR A 33 -3.17 -1.29 5.04
N ALA A 34 -2.46 -1.64 6.10
CA ALA A 34 -2.94 -2.61 7.08
C ALA A 34 -2.71 -2.16 8.54
N TRP A 35 -3.78 -2.20 9.32
CA TRP A 35 -3.73 -2.14 10.78
C TRP A 35 -3.84 -3.53 11.38
N PHE A 36 -3.48 -3.68 12.65
CA PHE A 36 -3.60 -4.96 13.36
C PHE A 36 -4.75 -4.91 14.35
N ASN A 37 -5.58 -5.96 14.32
CA ASN A 37 -6.59 -6.12 15.36
C ASN A 37 -5.97 -6.56 16.69
N LYS A 38 -6.79 -6.62 17.75
CA LYS A 38 -6.38 -7.06 19.09
C LYS A 38 -5.73 -8.46 19.15
N ASN A 39 -5.88 -9.28 18.11
CA ASN A 39 -5.30 -10.62 17.99
C ASN A 39 -4.03 -10.63 17.10
N GLY A 40 -3.47 -9.47 16.74
CA GLY A 40 -2.30 -9.35 15.88
C GLY A 40 -2.55 -9.74 14.41
N LYS A 41 -3.82 -9.84 13.98
CA LYS A 41 -4.16 -10.13 12.59
C LYS A 41 -4.32 -8.83 11.81
N ALA A 42 -3.66 -8.75 10.66
CA ALA A 42 -3.81 -7.63 9.74
C ALA A 42 -5.26 -7.48 9.26
N ALA A 43 -5.90 -6.39 9.64
CA ALA A 43 -7.16 -5.88 9.11
C ALA A 43 -6.84 -4.92 7.96
N ARG A 44 -7.60 -5.02 6.86
CA ARG A 44 -7.31 -4.29 5.62
C ARG A 44 -7.89 -2.88 5.70
N GLY A 45 -7.02 -1.88 5.59
CA GLY A 45 -7.38 -0.47 5.40
C GLY A 45 -7.56 -0.07 3.94
N GLY A 46 -6.99 -0.85 3.03
CA GLY A 46 -7.09 -0.69 1.58
C GLY A 46 -6.13 -1.65 0.89
N GLU A 47 -6.49 -2.13 -0.29
CA GLU A 47 -5.65 -2.99 -1.12
C GLU A 47 -5.80 -2.54 -2.56
N PHE A 48 -4.68 -2.38 -3.25
CA PHE A 48 -4.70 -2.04 -4.67
C PHE A 48 -3.69 -2.88 -5.46
N PRO A 49 -4.01 -3.19 -6.74
CA PRO A 49 -3.12 -3.95 -7.60
C PRO A 49 -1.83 -3.18 -7.93
N VAL A 50 -0.71 -3.88 -8.11
CA VAL A 50 0.56 -3.23 -8.49
C VAL A 50 0.45 -2.57 -9.86
N GLU A 51 -0.24 -3.22 -10.79
CA GLU A 51 -0.56 -2.68 -12.11
C GLU A 51 -1.40 -1.41 -12.04
N ALA A 52 -2.01 -1.11 -10.89
CA ALA A 52 -2.76 0.11 -10.68
C ALA A 52 -1.93 1.29 -10.14
N LEU A 53 -0.66 1.07 -9.82
CA LEU A 53 0.23 2.12 -9.30
C LEU A 53 0.32 3.35 -10.21
N PRO A 54 0.54 3.24 -11.53
CA PRO A 54 0.74 4.41 -12.38
C PRO A 54 -0.48 5.35 -12.39
N GLN A 55 -1.69 4.81 -12.54
CA GLN A 55 -2.92 5.61 -12.50
C GLN A 55 -3.23 6.14 -11.10
N THR A 56 -2.87 5.41 -10.04
CA THR A 56 -3.05 5.86 -8.65
C THR A 56 -2.14 7.05 -8.37
N VAL A 57 -0.87 6.98 -8.76
CA VAL A 57 0.08 8.09 -8.65
C VAL A 57 -0.38 9.29 -9.49
N ARG A 58 -0.84 9.06 -10.73
CA ARG A 58 -1.38 10.12 -11.58
C ARG A 58 -2.57 10.83 -10.93
N MET A 59 -3.55 10.09 -10.43
CA MET A 59 -4.72 10.66 -9.76
C MET A 59 -4.30 11.42 -8.49
N ALA A 60 -3.37 10.88 -7.71
CA ALA A 60 -2.85 11.54 -6.51
C ALA A 60 -2.12 12.86 -6.84
N LEU A 61 -1.39 12.93 -7.95
CA LEU A 61 -0.77 14.16 -8.46
C LEU A 61 -1.82 15.17 -8.93
N GLU A 62 -2.78 14.74 -9.75
CA GLU A 62 -3.85 15.62 -10.29
C GLU A 62 -4.75 16.18 -9.19
N ALA A 63 -5.01 15.41 -8.13
CA ALA A 63 -5.80 15.84 -6.97
C ALA A 63 -4.98 16.59 -5.91
N GLY A 64 -3.66 16.69 -6.07
CA GLY A 64 -2.78 17.41 -5.13
C GLY A 64 -2.49 16.67 -3.82
N TYR A 65 -2.70 15.35 -3.75
CA TYR A 65 -2.31 14.51 -2.61
C TYR A 65 -0.81 14.31 -2.50
N ILE A 66 -0.10 14.33 -3.63
CA ILE A 66 1.36 14.26 -3.71
C ILE A 66 1.85 15.32 -4.69
N LYS A 67 3.05 15.84 -4.45
CA LYS A 67 3.76 16.78 -5.32
C LYS A 67 4.89 16.04 -6.05
N PRO A 68 5.23 16.43 -7.30
CA PRO A 68 6.36 15.83 -8.01
C PRO A 68 7.68 15.84 -7.22
N SER A 69 7.93 16.90 -6.44
CA SER A 69 9.12 17.03 -5.60
C SER A 69 9.24 15.96 -4.51
N GLU A 70 8.14 15.32 -4.12
CA GLU A 70 8.11 14.27 -3.09
C GLU A 70 8.41 12.88 -3.67
N ILE A 71 8.39 12.74 -5.00
CA ILE A 71 8.65 11.47 -5.70
C ILE A 71 10.12 11.38 -6.13
N PHE A 72 10.69 12.48 -6.63
CA PHE A 72 12.00 12.48 -7.28
C PHE A 72 13.18 12.92 -6.40
N ASN A 73 12.93 13.38 -5.17
CA ASN A 73 13.97 13.81 -4.22
C ASN A 73 14.10 12.87 -3.00
N GLY A 74 13.71 11.60 -3.16
CA GLY A 74 13.87 10.55 -2.14
C GLY A 74 15.25 9.90 -2.19
#